data_AF-A0A857J5G7-F1
#
_entry.id   AF-A0A857J5G7-F1
#
_cell.length_a   1.000
_cell.length_b   1.000
_cell.length_c   1.000
_cell.angle_alpha   90.00
_cell.angle_beta   90.00
_cell.angle_gamma   90.00
#
_symmetry.space_group_name_H-M   'P 1'
#
loop_
_entity.id
_entity.type
_entity.pdbx_description
1 polymer ?
#
loop_
_entity_poly.entity_id
_entity_poly.type
_entity_poly.pdbx_seq_one_letter_code
_entity_poly.pdbx_strand_id
1 'polypeptide(L)'
;MSTRTNRRRLSLVAQTAELSMAVPQVMAHRLGRMAAAGASPSARDREEFKLMVDEKVAAFQESWLAMATQAVQFQQRMALQMWTACWLPLAQPAFGRRSMQRQWNEAGLAILGAGLAPVSRRASANAKRLTAL
;
A
#
# COMPACT_ATOMS: atom_id res chain seq x y z
N MET A 1 -11.32 17.95 10.35
CA MET A 1 -10.09 17.10 10.41
C MET A 1 -10.35 15.66 10.85
N SER A 2 -11.23 15.37 11.83
CA SER A 2 -11.50 13.99 12.32
C SER A 2 -11.99 13.00 11.24
N THR A 3 -12.83 13.45 10.31
CA THR A 3 -13.44 12.61 9.26
C THR A 3 -12.43 12.03 8.26
N ARG A 4 -11.41 12.80 7.87
CA ARG A 4 -10.39 12.38 6.89
C ARG A 4 -9.47 11.30 7.45
N THR A 5 -9.05 11.46 8.70
CA THR A 5 -8.18 10.52 9.40
C THR A 5 -8.89 9.19 9.66
N ASN A 6 -10.19 9.26 9.97
CA ASN A 6 -11.01 8.07 10.10
C ASN A 6 -11.12 7.31 8.76
N ARG A 7 -11.40 8.00 7.66
CA ARG A 7 -11.43 7.39 6.31
C ARG A 7 -10.12 6.68 5.94
N ARG A 8 -8.96 7.26 6.27
CA ARG A 8 -7.66 6.64 6.00
C ARG A 8 -7.45 5.36 6.80
N ARG A 9 -7.80 5.37 8.09
CA ARG A 9 -7.74 4.17 8.95
C ARG A 9 -8.67 3.08 8.44
N LEU A 10 -9.92 3.43 8.11
CA LEU A 10 -10.88 2.50 7.54
C LEU A 10 -10.40 1.92 6.21
N SER A 11 -9.82 2.75 5.34
CA SER A 11 -9.24 2.27 4.08
C SER A 11 -8.09 1.30 4.33
N LEU A 12 -7.19 1.58 5.28
CA LEU A 12 -6.11 0.67 5.62
C LEU A 12 -6.63 -0.66 6.18
N VAL A 13 -7.63 -0.62 7.06
CA VAL A 13 -8.30 -1.82 7.58
C VAL A 13 -8.93 -2.63 6.44
N ALA A 14 -9.64 -1.96 5.53
CA ALA A 14 -10.26 -2.60 4.37
C ALA A 14 -9.21 -3.27 3.47
N GLN A 15 -8.12 -2.57 3.14
CA GLN A 15 -7.03 -3.11 2.31
C GLN A 15 -6.37 -4.34 2.98
N THR A 16 -6.15 -4.29 4.30
CA THR A 16 -5.61 -5.43 5.04
C THR A 16 -6.58 -6.62 5.05
N ALA A 17 -7.88 -6.35 5.24
CA ALA A 17 -8.90 -7.40 5.21
C ALA A 17 -9.01 -8.05 3.81
N GLU A 18 -9.06 -7.23 2.76
CA GLU A 18 -9.02 -7.69 1.36
C GLU A 18 -7.79 -8.57 1.11
N LEU A 19 -6.62 -8.15 1.57
CA LEU A 19 -5.39 -8.90 1.43
C LEU A 19 -5.45 -10.24 2.19
N SER A 20 -5.91 -10.23 3.45
CA SER A 20 -6.01 -11.45 4.28
C SER A 20 -6.92 -12.52 3.68
N MET A 21 -7.95 -12.11 2.94
CA MET A 21 -8.86 -13.04 2.27
C MET A 21 -8.33 -13.49 0.91
N ALA A 22 -7.79 -12.55 0.12
CA ALA A 22 -7.37 -12.84 -1.26
C ALA A 22 -6.07 -13.63 -1.35
N VAL A 23 -5.10 -13.36 -0.47
CA VAL A 23 -3.77 -13.98 -0.54
C VAL A 23 -3.82 -15.51 -0.39
N PRO A 24 -4.50 -16.10 0.61
CA PRO A 24 -4.59 -17.55 0.74
C PRO A 24 -5.16 -18.23 -0.50
N GLN A 25 -6.20 -17.65 -1.12
CA GLN A 25 -6.82 -18.19 -2.34
C GLN A 25 -5.85 -18.20 -3.52
N VAL A 26 -5.17 -17.06 -3.74
CA VAL A 26 -4.18 -16.91 -4.81
C VAL A 26 -3.00 -17.86 -4.60
N MET A 27 -2.52 -18.00 -3.36
CA MET A 27 -1.44 -18.93 -3.03
C MET A 27 -1.85 -20.38 -3.25
N ALA A 28 -3.03 -20.80 -2.76
CA ALA A 28 -3.52 -22.15 -2.92
C ALA A 28 -3.61 -22.55 -4.41
N HIS A 29 -4.16 -21.67 -5.25
CA HIS A 29 -4.24 -21.92 -6.69
C HIS A 29 -2.85 -22.01 -7.35
N ARG A 30 -1.94 -21.07 -7.05
CA ARG A 30 -0.60 -21.03 -7.67
C ARG A 30 0.27 -22.20 -7.21
N LEU A 31 0.20 -22.57 -5.92
CA LEU A 31 0.86 -23.76 -5.37
C LEU A 31 0.27 -25.04 -5.98
N GLY A 32 -1.05 -25.11 -6.14
CA GLY A 32 -1.72 -26.24 -6.81
C GLY A 32 -1.26 -26.40 -8.27
N ARG A 33 -1.15 -25.30 -9.04
CA ARG A 33 -0.61 -25.34 -10.40
C ARG A 33 0.85 -25.79 -10.44
N MET A 34 1.69 -25.31 -9.52
CA MET A 34 3.09 -25.75 -9.44
C MET A 34 3.19 -27.23 -9.08
N ALA A 35 2.35 -27.72 -8.16
CA ALA A 35 2.30 -29.13 -7.80
C ALA A 35 1.85 -30.01 -8.98
N ALA A 36 0.83 -29.58 -9.74
CA ALA A 36 0.33 -30.29 -10.92
C ALA A 36 1.36 -30.31 -12.07
N ALA A 37 2.14 -29.24 -12.25
CA ALA A 37 3.19 -29.16 -13.25
C ALA A 37 4.42 -30.04 -12.90
N GLY A 38 4.64 -30.32 -11.62
CA GLY A 38 5.71 -31.19 -11.13
C GLY A 38 7.12 -30.73 -11.55
N ALA A 39 8.02 -31.68 -11.76
CA ALA A 39 9.43 -31.41 -12.10
C ALA A 39 9.64 -30.96 -13.57
N SER A 40 8.60 -31.04 -14.42
CA SER A 40 8.70 -30.73 -15.85
C SER A 40 7.56 -29.80 -16.30
N PRO A 41 7.58 -28.52 -15.91
CA PRO A 41 6.55 -27.56 -16.29
C PRO A 41 6.48 -27.39 -17.81
N SER A 42 5.27 -27.19 -18.34
CA SER A 42 5.07 -26.88 -19.76
C SER A 42 5.61 -25.49 -20.12
N ALA A 43 5.72 -25.18 -21.43
CA ALA A 43 6.08 -23.82 -21.86
C ALA A 43 5.10 -22.77 -21.30
N ARG A 44 3.81 -23.11 -21.30
CA ARG A 44 2.73 -22.26 -20.75
C ARG A 44 2.86 -22.05 -19.24
N ASP A 45 3.27 -23.08 -18.49
CA ASP A 45 3.47 -22.94 -17.04
C ASP A 45 4.68 -22.07 -16.73
N ARG A 46 5.77 -22.17 -17.51
CA ARG A 46 6.93 -21.28 -17.34
C ARG A 46 6.57 -19.81 -17.58
N GLU A 47 5.77 -19.53 -18.60
CA GLU A 47 5.27 -18.18 -18.88
C GLU A 47 4.37 -17.66 -17.74
N GLU A 48 3.43 -18.49 -17.26
CA GLU A 48 2.61 -18.13 -16.10
C GLU A 48 3.49 -17.86 -14.87
N PHE A 49 4.48 -18.71 -14.61
CA PHE A 49 5.35 -18.62 -13.44
C PHE A 49 6.15 -17.33 -13.46
N LYS A 50 6.67 -16.97 -14.63
CA LYS A 50 7.31 -15.67 -14.88
C LYS A 50 6.35 -14.51 -14.62
N LEU A 51 5.13 -14.55 -15.18
CA LEU A 51 4.12 -13.53 -14.94
C LEU A 51 3.81 -13.36 -13.45
N MET A 52 3.76 -14.44 -12.66
CA MET A 52 3.53 -14.35 -11.22
C MET A 52 4.63 -13.61 -10.47
N VAL A 53 5.87 -13.67 -10.95
CA VAL A 53 7.01 -12.98 -10.34
C VAL A 53 6.99 -11.53 -10.77
N ASP A 54 6.80 -11.27 -12.07
CA ASP A 54 6.71 -9.92 -12.63
C ASP A 54 5.58 -9.12 -11.95
N GLU A 55 4.42 -9.74 -11.69
CA GLU A 55 3.32 -9.14 -10.95
C GLU A 55 3.73 -8.68 -9.54
N LYS A 56 4.55 -9.47 -8.82
CA LYS A 56 5.02 -9.12 -7.46
C LYS A 56 6.01 -7.96 -7.51
N VAL A 57 6.94 -7.98 -8.47
CA VAL A 57 7.93 -6.91 -8.65
C VAL A 57 7.25 -5.60 -9.03
N ALA A 58 6.30 -5.64 -9.97
CA ALA A 58 5.52 -4.46 -10.36
C ALA A 58 4.72 -3.89 -9.18
N ALA A 59 4.04 -4.75 -8.41
CA ALA A 59 3.31 -4.33 -7.20
C ALA A 59 4.24 -3.63 -6.20
N PHE A 60 5.43 -4.20 -5.96
CA PHE A 60 6.42 -3.64 -5.05
C PHE A 60 6.90 -2.25 -5.52
N GLN A 61 7.23 -2.11 -6.81
CA GLN A 61 7.67 -0.83 -7.36
C GLN A 61 6.59 0.26 -7.23
N GLU A 62 5.34 -0.08 -7.54
CA GLU A 62 4.20 0.83 -7.37
C GLU A 62 4.00 1.22 -5.91
N SER A 63 4.06 0.25 -4.99
CA SER A 63 3.98 0.49 -3.55
C SER A 63 5.10 1.41 -3.07
N TRP A 64 6.32 1.20 -3.54
CA TRP A 64 7.48 2.01 -3.19
C TRP A 64 7.32 3.46 -3.65
N LEU A 65 6.96 3.66 -4.92
CA LEU A 65 6.73 4.99 -5.49
C LEU A 65 5.57 5.72 -4.79
N ALA A 66 4.49 5.00 -4.47
CA ALA A 66 3.34 5.56 -3.76
C ALA A 66 3.72 6.04 -2.34
N MET A 67 4.49 5.23 -1.61
CA MET A 67 5.02 5.61 -0.30
C MET A 67 5.97 6.81 -0.38
N ALA A 68 6.92 6.79 -1.33
CA ALA A 68 7.86 7.89 -1.54
C ALA A 68 7.13 9.21 -1.83
N THR A 69 6.08 9.16 -2.65
CA THR A 69 5.25 10.34 -2.96
C THR A 69 4.57 10.89 -1.69
N GLN A 70 4.01 10.02 -0.84
CA GLN A 70 3.41 10.47 0.43
C GLN A 70 4.45 11.06 1.39
N ALA A 71 5.65 10.48 1.44
CA ALA A 71 6.74 10.97 2.28
C ALA A 71 7.23 12.36 1.84
N VAL A 72 7.44 12.56 0.53
CA VAL A 72 7.82 13.87 -0.03
C VAL A 72 6.75 14.92 0.25
N GLN A 73 5.46 14.60 0.06
CA GLN A 73 4.36 15.51 0.38
C GLN A 73 4.33 15.88 1.86
N PHE A 74 4.63 14.94 2.76
CA PHE A 74 4.70 15.23 4.19
C PHE A 74 5.87 16.15 4.51
N GLN A 75 7.05 15.88 3.97
CA GLN A 75 8.25 16.72 4.14
C GLN A 75 8.00 18.15 3.64
N GLN A 76 7.38 18.32 2.46
CA GLN A 76 7.03 19.63 1.93
C GLN A 76 6.07 20.41 2.84
N ARG A 77 5.02 19.73 3.37
CA ARG A 77 4.08 20.37 4.32
C ARG A 77 4.77 20.81 5.60
N MET A 78 5.66 19.97 6.15
CA MET A 78 6.44 20.35 7.34
C MET A 78 7.39 21.50 7.07
N ALA A 79 8.12 21.48 5.94
CA ALA A 79 9.03 22.55 5.56
C ALA A 79 8.30 23.89 5.40
N LEU A 80 7.13 23.90 4.75
CA LEU A 80 6.31 25.09 4.60
C LEU A 80 5.79 25.59 5.96
N GLN A 81 5.36 24.70 6.85
CA GLN A 81 4.93 25.07 8.20
C GLN A 81 6.09 25.65 9.04
N MET A 82 7.29 25.08 8.93
CA MET A 82 8.48 25.60 9.60
C MET A 82 8.88 26.96 9.04
N TRP A 83 8.83 27.12 7.71
CA TRP A 83 9.10 28.38 7.05
C TRP A 83 8.12 29.46 7.50
N THR A 84 6.81 29.21 7.43
CA THR A 84 5.81 30.19 7.87
C THR A 84 5.92 30.51 9.36
N ALA A 85 6.25 29.51 10.20
CA ALA A 85 6.48 29.70 11.62
C ALA A 85 7.66 30.63 11.94
N CYS A 86 8.71 30.61 11.13
CA CYS A 86 9.87 31.48 11.27
C CYS A 86 9.54 32.94 10.96
N TRP A 87 8.71 33.18 9.94
CA TRP A 87 8.39 34.53 9.46
C TRP A 87 7.13 35.15 10.09
N LEU A 88 6.17 34.35 10.60
CA LEU A 88 4.95 34.82 11.26
C LEU A 88 4.73 34.14 12.63
N PRO A 89 5.31 34.66 13.72
CA PRO A 89 5.24 34.04 15.04
C PRO A 89 3.82 33.93 15.62
N LEU A 90 2.95 34.92 15.34
CA LEU A 90 1.56 34.96 15.83
C LEU A 90 0.61 34.02 15.07
N ALA A 91 1.02 33.41 13.96
CA ALA A 91 0.17 32.51 13.18
C ALA A 91 0.00 31.11 13.82
N GLN A 92 0.43 30.90 15.08
CA GLN A 92 0.66 29.57 15.62
C GLN A 92 -0.33 29.10 16.70
N PRO A 93 -1.07 28.03 16.36
CA PRO A 93 -1.40 26.94 17.27
C PRO A 93 -0.61 25.64 16.98
N ALA A 94 0.29 25.63 15.98
CA ALA A 94 0.72 24.40 15.29
C ALA A 94 2.03 23.72 15.75
N PHE A 95 2.92 24.39 16.50
CA PHE A 95 4.18 23.79 17.02
C PHE A 95 4.05 23.14 18.41
N GLY A 96 2.84 22.82 18.85
CA GLY A 96 2.67 21.99 20.04
C GLY A 96 3.17 20.56 19.80
N ARG A 97 3.88 19.96 20.76
CA ARG A 97 4.25 18.53 20.75
C ARG A 97 3.08 17.60 20.33
N ARG A 98 1.86 17.94 20.77
CA ARG A 98 0.62 17.19 20.46
C ARG A 98 0.14 17.35 19.01
N SER A 99 0.28 18.51 18.37
CA SER A 99 -0.09 18.70 16.96
C SER A 99 0.94 18.06 16.03
N MET A 100 2.23 18.14 16.38
CA MET A 100 3.29 17.45 15.65
C MET A 100 3.07 15.93 15.69
N GLN A 101 2.89 15.33 16.87
CA GLN A 101 2.65 13.88 16.99
C GLN A 101 1.46 13.40 16.14
N ARG A 102 0.36 14.17 16.09
CA ARG A 102 -0.81 13.82 15.25
C ARG A 102 -0.46 13.86 13.77
N GLN A 103 0.28 14.86 13.32
CA GLN A 103 0.70 14.97 11.92
C GLN A 103 1.61 13.82 11.49
N TRP A 104 2.57 13.43 12.35
CA TRP A 104 3.40 12.25 12.12
C TRP A 104 2.59 10.95 12.07
N ASN A 105 1.67 10.75 13.02
CA ASN A 105 0.80 9.57 13.02
C ASN A 105 -0.09 9.51 11.75
N GLU A 106 -0.63 10.65 11.31
CA GLU A 106 -1.42 10.73 10.07
C GLU A 106 -0.59 10.48 8.80
N ALA A 107 0.67 10.95 8.79
CA ALA A 107 1.60 10.71 7.70
C ALA A 107 1.99 9.23 7.62
N GLY A 108 2.31 8.61 8.76
CA GLY A 108 2.59 7.17 8.83
C GLY A 108 1.44 6.32 8.29
N LEU A 109 0.20 6.60 8.70
CA LEU A 109 -0.99 5.92 8.18
C LEU A 109 -1.19 6.15 6.67
N ALA A 110 -0.87 7.33 6.16
CA ALA A 110 -0.98 7.63 4.74
C ALA A 110 0.08 6.91 3.90
N ILE A 111 1.31 6.87 4.38
CA ILE A 111 2.42 6.13 3.75
C ILE A 111 2.08 4.64 3.74
N LEU A 112 1.70 4.05 4.89
CA LEU A 112 1.31 2.64 4.98
C LEU A 112 0.15 2.30 4.05
N GLY A 113 -0.91 3.13 4.05
CA GLY A 113 -2.06 2.93 3.15
C GLY A 113 -1.71 3.08 1.68
N ALA A 114 -0.79 3.97 1.32
CA ALA A 114 -0.32 4.12 -0.06
C ALA A 114 0.54 2.93 -0.50
N GLY A 115 1.36 2.38 0.40
CA GLY A 115 2.17 1.20 0.13
C GLY A 115 1.35 -0.09 0.05
N LEU A 116 0.27 -0.22 0.82
CA LEU A 116 -0.54 -1.44 0.82
C LEU A 116 -1.49 -1.53 -0.38
N ALA A 117 -1.97 -0.39 -0.89
CA ALA A 117 -3.01 -0.34 -1.90
C ALA A 117 -2.68 -1.05 -3.23
N PRO A 118 -1.46 -0.98 -3.79
CA PRO A 118 -1.12 -1.73 -5.01
C PRO A 118 -1.13 -3.25 -4.81
N VAL A 119 -0.70 -3.70 -3.62
CA VAL A 119 -0.62 -5.12 -3.26
C VAL A 119 -2.01 -5.69 -3.01
N SER A 120 -2.84 -5.01 -2.20
CA SER A 120 -4.20 -5.48 -1.91
C SER A 120 -5.03 -5.57 -3.18
N ARG A 121 -4.96 -4.54 -4.05
CA ARG A 121 -5.68 -4.50 -5.32
C ARG A 121 -5.29 -5.63 -6.26
N ARG A 122 -4.00 -5.92 -6.42
CA ARG A 122 -3.53 -7.04 -7.24
C ARG A 122 -3.93 -8.39 -6.66
N ALA A 123 -3.81 -8.57 -5.35
CA ALA A 123 -4.24 -9.80 -4.69
C ALA A 123 -5.74 -10.03 -4.93
N SER A 124 -6.59 -9.03 -4.71
CA SER A 124 -8.04 -9.14 -4.95
C SER A 124 -8.39 -9.33 -6.42
N ALA A 125 -7.70 -8.65 -7.35
CA ALA A 125 -7.91 -8.86 -8.79
C ALA A 125 -7.55 -10.28 -9.23
N ASN A 126 -6.43 -10.81 -8.73
CA ASN A 126 -6.01 -12.18 -8.97
C ASN A 126 -7.01 -13.18 -8.36
N ALA A 127 -7.43 -12.98 -7.11
CA ALA A 127 -8.44 -13.83 -6.49
C ALA A 127 -9.73 -13.88 -7.32
N LYS A 128 -10.24 -12.72 -7.78
CA LYS A 128 -11.41 -12.64 -8.66
C LYS A 128 -11.22 -13.38 -9.98
N ARG A 129 -10.05 -13.24 -10.62
CA ARG A 129 -9.70 -13.95 -11.86
C ARG A 129 -9.74 -15.46 -11.64
N LEU A 130 -9.25 -15.93 -10.50
CA LEU A 130 -9.17 -17.35 -10.17
C LEU A 130 -10.52 -17.96 -9.79
N THR A 131 -11.44 -17.18 -9.22
CA THR A 131 -12.81 -17.63 -8.94
C THR A 131 -13.72 -17.63 -10.18
N ALA A 132 -13.31 -16.94 -11.25
CA ALA A 132 -14.05 -16.87 -12.51
C ALA A 132 -13.64 -17.95 -13.53
N LEU A 133 -12.62 -18.75 -13.21
CA LEU A 133 -12.17 -19.93 -13.96
C LEU A 133 -12.84 -21.19 -13.42
#